data_AF-A0A0F5LFE7-F1
#
_entry.id   AF-A0A0F5LFE7-F1
#
_cell.length_a   1.000
_cell.length_b   1.000
_cell.length_c   1.000
_cell.angle_alpha   90.00
_cell.angle_beta   90.00
_cell.angle_gamma   90.00
#
_symmetry.space_group_name_H-M   'P 1'
#
loop_
_entity.id
_entity.type
_entity.pdbx_description
1 polymer ?
#
loop_
_entity_poly.entity_id
_entity_poly.type
_entity_poly.pdbx_seq_one_letter_code
_entity_poly.pdbx_strand_id
1 'polypeptide(L)'
;MGWDVHAVKRSSVWEFFSAWQGYVEANTPKQSGKLSEDEKDRIWERMQELDATPPGQLSTQTYTLDGLRLVPAAIVTFEVL
;
A
#
# COMPACT_ATOMS: atom_id res chain seq x y z
N MET A 1 -27.09 -16.96 -16.22
CA MET A 1 -26.35 -16.19 -15.19
C MET A 1 -24.92 -16.68 -15.22
N GLY A 2 -24.04 -15.93 -15.88
CA GLY A 2 -22.61 -16.24 -15.95
C GLY A 2 -21.87 -14.93 -15.76
N TRP A 3 -20.78 -14.97 -15.02
CA TRP A 3 -19.91 -13.82 -14.85
C TRP A 3 -19.43 -13.38 -16.23
N ASP A 4 -19.54 -12.08 -16.54
CA ASP A 4 -18.95 -11.49 -17.73
C ASP A 4 -17.45 -11.82 -17.78
N VAL A 5 -16.90 -12.09 -18.97
CA VAL A 5 -15.49 -12.48 -19.14
C VAL A 5 -14.56 -11.43 -18.54
N HIS A 6 -14.92 -10.15 -18.64
CA HIS A 6 -14.18 -9.06 -17.99
C HIS A 6 -14.34 -9.04 -16.47
N ALA A 7 -15.46 -9.52 -15.92
CA ALA A 7 -15.64 -9.70 -14.48
C ALA A 7 -14.79 -10.85 -13.96
N VAL A 8 -14.75 -11.99 -14.67
CA VAL A 8 -13.89 -13.15 -14.32
C VAL A 8 -12.41 -12.77 -14.32
N LYS A 9 -11.98 -12.02 -15.33
CA LYS A 9 -10.62 -11.48 -15.44
C LYS A 9 -10.24 -10.58 -14.27
N ARG A 10 -11.10 -9.61 -13.92
CA ARG A 10 -10.87 -8.72 -12.77
C ARG A 10 -10.85 -9.44 -11.42
N SER A 11 -11.59 -10.54 -11.27
CA SER A 11 -11.55 -11.39 -10.08
C SER A 11 -10.44 -12.45 -10.09
N SER A 12 -9.71 -12.57 -11.21
CA SER A 12 -8.64 -13.55 -11.34
C SER A 12 -7.42 -13.07 -10.56
N VAL A 13 -7.25 -13.64 -9.38
CA VAL A 13 -6.07 -13.52 -8.53
C VAL A 13 -4.78 -13.79 -9.32
N TRP A 14 -4.85 -14.70 -10.31
CA TRP A 14 -3.73 -15.02 -11.18
C TRP A 14 -3.37 -13.88 -12.17
N GLU A 15 -4.36 -13.18 -12.74
CA GLU A 15 -4.09 -12.02 -13.60
C GLU A 15 -3.54 -10.85 -12.80
N PHE A 16 -4.02 -10.66 -11.57
CA PHE A 16 -3.43 -9.68 -10.63
C PHE A 16 -1.97 -10.01 -10.34
N PHE A 17 -1.65 -11.26 -9.98
CA PHE A 17 -0.28 -11.65 -9.66
C PHE A 17 0.66 -11.61 -10.86
N SER A 18 0.19 -11.93 -12.07
CA SER A 18 1.02 -11.85 -13.28
C SER A 18 1.31 -10.40 -13.69
N ALA A 19 0.32 -9.50 -13.60
CA ALA A 19 0.54 -8.07 -13.83
C ALA A 19 1.47 -7.45 -12.77
N TRP A 20 1.29 -7.82 -11.50
CA TRP A 20 2.17 -7.41 -10.41
C TRP A 20 3.60 -7.90 -10.62
N GLN A 21 3.78 -9.17 -10.96
CA GLN A 21 5.09 -9.74 -11.25
C GLN A 21 5.76 -9.01 -12.42
N GLY A 22 5.03 -8.74 -13.50
CA GLY A 22 5.55 -7.96 -14.64
C GLY A 22 5.97 -6.53 -14.24
N TYR A 23 5.18 -5.87 -13.39
CA TYR A 23 5.51 -4.55 -12.85
C TYR A 23 6.78 -4.61 -11.97
N VAL A 24 6.88 -5.59 -11.09
CA VAL A 24 8.05 -5.79 -10.22
C VAL A 24 9.29 -6.09 -11.06
N GLU A 25 9.21 -6.98 -12.05
CA GLU A 25 10.34 -7.31 -12.92
C GLU A 25 10.76 -6.15 -13.84
N ALA A 26 9.84 -5.27 -14.22
CA ALA A 26 10.14 -4.10 -15.04
C ALA A 26 10.77 -2.96 -14.24
N ASN A 27 10.38 -2.80 -12.97
CA ASN A 27 10.82 -1.69 -12.11
C ASN A 27 11.90 -2.09 -11.09
N THR A 28 12.20 -3.38 -10.95
CA THR A 28 13.30 -3.88 -10.14
C THR A 28 14.55 -4.04 -11.01
N PRO A 29 15.70 -3.48 -10.63
CA PRO A 29 16.94 -3.60 -11.40
C PRO A 29 17.32 -5.06 -11.67
N LYS A 30 17.55 -5.42 -12.94
CA LYS A 30 17.82 -6.81 -13.39
C LYS A 30 19.28 -7.29 -13.17
N GLN A 31 20.12 -6.54 -12.46
CA GLN A 31 21.48 -6.94 -12.10
C GLN A 31 21.69 -6.93 -10.58
N SER A 32 22.37 -7.98 -10.11
CA SER A 32 22.67 -8.33 -8.71
C SER A 32 23.15 -7.14 -7.87
N GLY A 33 22.21 -6.55 -7.12
CA GLY A 33 22.43 -5.62 -6.02
C GLY A 33 21.51 -6.03 -4.88
N LYS A 34 21.71 -7.24 -4.34
CA LYS A 34 21.21 -7.53 -3.00
C LYS A 34 21.72 -6.40 -2.13
N LEU A 35 20.82 -5.78 -1.36
CA LEU A 35 21.20 -4.89 -0.28
C LEU A 35 22.36 -5.57 0.46
N SER A 36 23.47 -4.84 0.65
CA SER A 36 24.52 -5.37 1.53
C SER A 36 23.88 -5.69 2.89
N GLU A 37 24.49 -6.59 3.67
CA GLU A 37 23.96 -6.88 5.01
C GLU A 37 23.81 -5.58 5.83
N ASP A 38 24.75 -4.64 5.69
CA ASP A 38 24.68 -3.30 6.30
C ASP A 38 23.47 -2.47 5.83
N GLU A 39 23.08 -2.55 4.56
CA GLU A 39 21.90 -1.83 4.05
C GLU A 39 20.60 -2.47 4.52
N LYS A 40 20.56 -3.79 4.68
CA LYS A 40 19.42 -4.50 5.28
C LYS A 40 19.29 -4.15 6.75
N ASP A 41 20.39 -4.14 7.48
CA ASP A 41 20.42 -3.80 8.91
C ASP A 41 19.94 -2.36 9.13
N ARG A 42 20.37 -1.41 8.30
CA ARG A 42 19.85 -0.03 8.35
C ARG A 42 18.37 0.07 8.06
N ILE A 43 17.86 -0.68 7.08
CA ILE A 43 16.43 -0.71 6.78
C ILE A 43 15.66 -1.35 7.96
N TRP A 44 16.22 -2.39 8.56
CA TRP A 44 15.63 -3.08 9.71
C TRP A 44 15.61 -2.22 10.98
N GLU A 45 16.71 -1.50 11.27
CA GLU A 45 16.77 -0.49 12.33
C GLU A 45 15.75 0.62 12.08
N ARG A 46 15.66 1.12 10.84
CA ARG A 46 14.67 2.13 10.49
C ARG A 46 13.23 1.63 10.62
N MET A 47 12.97 0.38 10.28
CA MET A 47 11.66 -0.24 10.48
C MET A 47 11.34 -0.38 11.97
N GLN A 48 12.29 -0.79 12.81
CA GLN A 48 12.10 -0.85 14.26
C GLN A 48 11.87 0.53 14.88
N GLU A 49 12.53 1.58 14.39
CA GLU A 49 12.27 2.96 14.82
C GLU A 49 10.85 3.43 14.47
N LEU A 50 10.31 2.97 13.32
CA LEU A 50 8.95 3.29 12.89
C LEU A 50 7.91 2.43 13.62
N ASP A 51 8.23 1.18 13.94
CA ASP A 51 7.42 0.30 14.78
C ASP A 51 7.42 0.74 16.25
N ALA A 52 8.47 1.45 16.66
CA ALA A 52 8.55 2.16 17.93
C ALA A 52 7.76 3.48 17.93
N THR A 53 6.86 3.70 16.94
CA THR A 53 5.84 4.75 17.07
C THR A 53 5.03 4.44 18.32
N PRO A 54 5.09 5.27 19.37
CA PRO A 54 4.39 4.98 20.61
C PRO A 54 2.89 4.86 20.32
N PRO A 55 2.16 4.02 21.08
CA PRO A 55 0.70 3.99 20.99
C PRO A 55 0.18 5.42 21.06
N GLY A 56 -0.54 5.79 20.01
CA GLY A 56 -0.62 7.17 19.58
C GLY A 56 -1.96 7.45 18.94
N GLN A 57 -2.39 8.69 19.09
CA GLN A 57 -3.63 9.15 18.51
C GLN A 57 -3.37 9.65 17.09
N LEU A 58 -3.81 8.89 16.09
CA LEU A 58 -3.78 9.30 14.70
C LEU A 58 -5.11 9.94 14.33
N SER A 59 -5.08 10.98 13.50
CA SER A 59 -6.29 11.64 13.02
C SER A 59 -6.22 11.89 11.51
N THR A 60 -7.38 11.82 10.85
CA THR A 60 -7.51 12.06 9.42
C THR A 60 -8.75 12.89 9.12
N GLN A 61 -8.62 13.83 8.18
CA GLN A 61 -9.74 14.66 7.72
C GLN A 61 -10.58 13.86 6.73
N THR A 62 -11.87 13.71 7.04
CA THR A 62 -12.88 13.17 6.13
C THR A 62 -13.51 14.27 5.30
N TYR A 63 -13.95 13.90 4.11
CA TYR A 63 -14.60 14.80 3.16
C TYR A 63 -15.90 14.18 2.67
N THR A 64 -16.91 15.01 2.44
CA THR A 64 -18.10 14.65 1.68
C THR A 64 -17.95 15.13 0.24
N LEU A 65 -18.47 14.35 -0.70
CA LEU A 65 -18.52 14.75 -2.09
C LEU A 65 -19.81 15.53 -2.34
N ASP A 66 -19.68 16.84 -2.60
CA ASP A 66 -20.79 17.72 -3.01
C ASP A 66 -20.60 18.11 -4.49
N GLY A 67 -21.39 17.47 -5.35
CA GLY A 67 -21.21 17.55 -6.80
C GLY A 67 -19.82 17.05 -7.23
N LEU A 68 -18.94 17.98 -7.64
CA LEU A 68 -17.56 17.71 -8.05
C LEU A 68 -16.51 18.25 -7.07
N ARG A 69 -16.91 18.63 -5.85
CA ARG A 69 -16.02 19.21 -4.84
C ARG A 69 -15.99 18.33 -3.60
N LEU A 70 -14.78 18.12 -3.06
CA LEU A 70 -14.60 17.52 -1.74
C LEU A 70 -14.71 18.61 -0.68
N VAL A 71 -15.71 18.51 0.19
CA VAL A 71 -15.94 19.46 1.28
C VAL A 71 -15.54 18.79 2.60
N PRO A 72 -14.72 19.44 3.45
CA PRO A 72 -14.34 18.88 4.74
C PRO A 72 -15.59 18.58 5.58
N ALA A 73 -15.70 17.34 6.08
CA ALA A 73 -16.86 16.88 6.82
C ALA A 73 -16.56 16.77 8.33
N ALA A 74 -15.54 16.00 8.70
CA ALA A 74 -15.15 15.79 10.09
C ALA A 74 -13.70 15.27 10.19
N ILE A 75 -13.10 15.36 11.37
CA ILE A 75 -11.83 14.68 11.66
C ILE A 75 -12.15 13.36 12.36
N VAL A 76 -11.64 12.26 11.84
CA VAL A 76 -11.74 10.93 12.46
C VAL A 76 -10.42 10.61 13.13
N THR A 77 -10.51 10.17 14.38
CA THR A 77 -9.37 9.90 15.23
C THR A 77 -9.38 8.44 15.66
N PHE A 78 -8.22 7.80 15.61
CA PHE A 78 -8.02 6.39 15.93
C PHE A 78 -6.83 6.24 16.87
N GLU A 79 -6.97 5.32 17.83
CA GLU A 79 -5.88 4.91 18.70
C GLU A 79 -5.15 3.75 18.05
N VAL A 80 -3.83 3.89 17.90
CA VAL A 80 -2.96 2.78 17.49
C VAL A 80 -2.41 2.16 18.77
N LEU A 81 -2.66 0.86 18.95
CA LEU A 81 -2.18 0.06 20.09
C LEU A 81 -0.77 -0.48 19.83
#